data_AF-A0A352KAV8-F1
#
_entry.id   AF-A0A352KAV8-F1
#
_cell.length_a   1.000
_cell.length_b   1.000
_cell.length_c   1.000
_cell.angle_alpha   90.00
_cell.angle_beta   90.00
_cell.angle_gamma   90.00
#
_symmetry.space_group_name_H-M   'P 1'
#
loop_
_entity.id
_entity.type
_entity.pdbx_description
1 polymer ?
#
loop_
_entity_poly.entity_id
_entity_poly.type
_entity_poly.pdbx_seq_one_letter_code
_entity_poly.pdbx_strand_id
1 'polypeptide(L)'
;DEEDSHLGDFIEDKNAVLPIDAAIQSNLRETTTRVLASLTPREERVLRMRFGIGMNTDHTLEEVGQQFSVTRERIRQIEAKALRKLKHPSRSRKLRSFLDN
;
A
#
# COMPACT_ATOMS: atom_id res chain seq x y z
N ASP A 1 -12.29 33.75 -37.92
CA ASP A 1 -11.32 32.68 -38.20
C ASP A 1 -11.66 31.53 -37.31
N GLU A 2 -12.34 30.56 -37.93
CA GLU A 2 -12.98 29.41 -37.31
C GLU A 2 -11.91 28.51 -36.69
N GLU A 3 -12.22 28.01 -35.50
CA GLU A 3 -11.39 27.13 -34.69
C GLU A 3 -10.96 25.91 -35.51
N ASP A 4 -9.67 25.82 -35.81
CA ASP A 4 -9.03 24.66 -36.45
C ASP A 4 -8.92 23.52 -35.42
N SER A 5 -10.05 23.10 -34.85
CA SER A 5 -10.13 21.97 -33.93
C SER A 5 -10.08 20.69 -34.76
N HIS A 6 -9.00 19.94 -34.65
CA HIS A 6 -8.87 18.66 -35.33
C HIS A 6 -9.52 17.57 -34.48
N LEU A 7 -10.01 16.49 -35.11
CA LEU A 7 -10.63 15.36 -34.40
C LEU A 7 -9.75 14.80 -33.27
N GLY A 8 -8.42 14.92 -33.41
CA GLY A 8 -7.44 14.53 -32.40
C GLY A 8 -7.56 15.30 -31.08
N ASP A 9 -8.08 16.53 -31.09
CA ASP A 9 -8.23 17.37 -29.90
C ASP A 9 -9.35 16.91 -28.97
N PHE A 10 -10.22 16.00 -29.45
CA PHE A 10 -11.33 15.40 -28.68
C PHE A 10 -11.04 13.96 -28.23
N ILE A 11 -9.86 13.41 -28.57
CA ILE A 11 -9.48 12.05 -28.16
C ILE A 11 -8.90 12.11 -26.75
N GLU A 12 -9.70 11.73 -25.76
CA GLU A 12 -9.26 11.57 -24.38
C GLU A 12 -8.20 10.45 -24.27
N ASP A 13 -7.05 10.77 -23.65
CA ASP A 13 -6.09 9.74 -23.24
C ASP A 13 -6.58 9.05 -21.97
N LYS A 14 -7.27 7.93 -22.15
CA LYS A 14 -7.77 7.08 -21.05
C LYS A 14 -6.67 6.41 -20.23
N ASN A 15 -5.41 6.47 -20.68
CA ASN A 15 -4.27 5.94 -19.94
C ASN A 15 -3.58 7.01 -19.07
N ALA A 16 -3.94 8.28 -19.24
CA ALA A 16 -3.38 9.36 -18.44
C ALA A 16 -3.87 9.24 -16.99
N VAL A 17 -2.92 9.17 -16.05
CA VAL A 17 -3.26 9.22 -14.62
C VAL A 17 -3.72 10.64 -14.31
N LEU A 18 -4.96 10.78 -13.84
CA LEU A 18 -5.49 12.07 -13.44
C LEU A 18 -4.70 12.62 -12.24
N PRO A 19 -4.43 13.94 -12.17
CA PRO A 19 -3.71 14.53 -11.05
C PRO A 19 -4.33 14.22 -9.68
N ILE A 20 -5.67 14.09 -9.63
CA ILE A 20 -6.40 13.73 -8.42
C ILE A 20 -6.11 12.29 -7.99
N ASP A 21 -6.07 11.35 -8.92
CA ASP A 21 -5.77 9.94 -8.64
C ASP A 21 -4.32 9.79 -8.17
N ALA A 22 -3.39 10.51 -8.80
CA ALA A 22 -2.00 10.56 -8.36
C ALA A 22 -1.86 11.11 -6.93
N ALA A 23 -2.61 12.16 -6.59
CA ALA A 23 -2.63 12.72 -5.24
C ALA A 23 -3.22 11.74 -4.21
N ILE A 24 -4.30 11.03 -4.55
CA ILE A 24 -4.92 10.00 -3.69
C ILE A 24 -3.94 8.86 -3.45
N GLN A 25 -3.27 8.35 -4.49
CA GLN A 25 -2.26 7.28 -4.36
C GLN A 25 -1.09 7.71 -3.48
N SER A 26 -0.59 8.94 -3.65
CA SER A 26 0.46 9.50 -2.82
C SER A 26 0.05 9.57 -1.34
N ASN A 27 -1.17 10.08 -1.09
CA ASN A 27 -1.72 10.19 0.26
C ASN A 27 -1.94 8.81 0.93
N LEU A 28 -2.41 7.83 0.16
CA LEU A 28 -2.56 6.44 0.60
C LEU A 28 -1.21 5.84 1.01
N ARG A 29 -0.16 6.04 0.21
CA ARG A 29 1.19 5.54 0.48
C ARG A 29 1.77 6.15 1.76
N GLU A 30 1.61 7.46 1.95
CA GLU A 30 2.06 8.15 3.15
C GLU A 30 1.30 7.66 4.39
N THR A 31 -0.02 7.58 4.30
CA THR A 31 -0.85 7.14 5.43
C THR A 31 -0.58 5.69 5.81
N THR A 32 -0.42 4.80 4.83
CA THR A 32 0.00 3.42 5.05
C THR A 32 1.34 3.35 5.77
N THR A 33 2.32 4.15 5.35
CA THR A 33 3.64 4.23 6.00
C THR A 33 3.54 4.68 7.45
N ARG A 34 2.75 5.73 7.75
CA ARG A 34 2.54 6.20 9.13
C ARG A 34 1.84 5.17 10.00
N VAL A 35 0.88 4.43 9.45
CA VAL A 35 0.16 3.38 10.19
C VAL A 35 1.06 2.17 10.47
N LEU A 36 1.90 1.76 9.51
CA LEU A 36 2.88 0.70 9.71
C LEU A 36 3.92 1.07 10.77
N ALA A 37 4.38 2.32 10.80
CA ALA A 37 5.30 2.83 11.82
C ALA A 37 4.75 2.77 13.27
N SER A 38 3.44 2.56 13.45
CA SER A 38 2.83 2.35 14.78
C SER A 38 2.94 0.90 15.30
N LEU A 39 3.43 -0.02 14.48
CA LEU A 39 3.72 -1.41 14.87
C LEU A 39 5.12 -1.50 15.48
N THR A 40 5.48 -2.69 15.98
CA THR A 40 6.89 -2.90 16.36
C THR A 40 7.77 -2.95 15.11
N PRO A 41 9.06 -2.58 15.17
CA PRO A 41 9.95 -2.60 14.00
C PRO A 41 9.97 -3.95 13.28
N ARG A 42 9.81 -5.05 14.04
CA ARG A 42 9.74 -6.41 13.49
C ARG A 42 8.42 -6.68 12.75
N GLU A 43 7.29 -6.27 13.33
CA GLU A 43 5.97 -6.41 12.69
C GLU A 43 5.88 -5.56 11.41
N GLU A 44 6.35 -4.30 11.49
CA GLU A 44 6.40 -3.40 10.34
C GLU A 44 7.23 -4.00 9.21
N ARG A 45 8.45 -4.45 9.49
CA ARG A 45 9.35 -4.96 8.46
C ARG A 45 8.85 -6.27 7.83
N VAL A 46 8.24 -7.15 8.62
CA VAL A 46 7.55 -8.34 8.09
C VAL A 46 6.43 -7.93 7.12
N LEU A 47 5.55 -7.00 7.50
CA LEU A 47 4.47 -6.57 6.61
C LEU A 47 4.99 -5.87 5.35
N ARG A 48 5.99 -4.99 5.47
CA ARG A 48 6.58 -4.30 4.30
C ARG A 48 7.14 -5.29 3.29
N MET A 49 7.88 -6.30 3.75
CA MET A 49 8.41 -7.34 2.87
C MET A 49 7.32 -8.23 2.27
N ARG A 50 6.33 -8.62 3.07
CA ARG A 50 5.23 -9.50 2.62
C ARG A 50 4.35 -8.87 1.54
N PHE A 51 4.18 -7.55 1.57
CA PHE A 51 3.31 -6.81 0.66
C PHE A 51 4.06 -5.85 -0.29
N GLY A 52 5.40 -5.89 -0.33
CA GLY A 52 6.20 -5.02 -1.19
C GLY A 52 6.12 -3.52 -0.86
N ILE A 53 5.71 -3.13 0.36
CA ILE A 53 5.44 -1.73 0.70
C ILE A 53 6.74 -0.95 0.85
N GLY A 54 7.06 -0.14 -0.16
CA GLY A 54 8.33 0.59 -0.25
C GLY A 54 9.48 -0.28 -0.74
N MET A 55 9.19 -1.41 -1.39
CA MET A 55 10.14 -2.33 -2.00
C MET A 55 9.75 -2.56 -3.47
N ASN A 56 10.69 -3.10 -4.25
CA ASN A 56 10.42 -3.40 -5.67
C ASN A 56 9.57 -4.66 -5.86
N THR A 57 9.58 -5.58 -4.88
CA THR A 57 8.90 -6.87 -4.95
C THR A 57 8.36 -7.29 -3.57
N ASP A 58 7.26 -8.04 -3.58
CA ASP A 58 6.77 -8.76 -2.41
C ASP A 58 7.59 -10.05 -2.19
N HIS A 59 7.51 -10.59 -0.97
CA HIS A 59 8.22 -11.79 -0.55
C HIS A 59 7.26 -12.79 0.08
N THR A 60 7.50 -14.07 -0.15
CA THR A 60 6.77 -15.17 0.46
C THR A 60 7.05 -15.28 1.97
N LEU A 61 6.17 -15.99 2.70
CA LEU A 61 6.38 -16.26 4.13
C LEU A 61 7.71 -16.97 4.43
N GLU A 62 8.17 -17.80 3.48
CA GLU A 62 9.40 -18.58 3.60
C GLU A 62 10.64 -17.70 3.41
N GLU A 63 10.68 -16.87 2.37
CA GLU A 63 11.77 -15.92 2.13
C GLU A 63 11.91 -14.91 3.27
N VAL A 64 10.77 -14.40 3.78
CA VAL A 64 10.78 -13.56 4.98
C VAL A 64 11.28 -14.36 6.19
N GLY A 65 10.89 -15.63 6.33
CA GLY A 65 11.37 -16.50 7.41
C GLY A 65 12.89 -16.66 7.39
N GLN A 66 13.47 -16.89 6.20
CA GLN A 66 14.90 -16.99 5.99
C GLN A 66 15.64 -15.70 6.40
N GLN A 67 15.17 -14.52 5.95
CA GLN A 67 15.81 -13.25 6.33
C GLN A 67 15.74 -12.94 7.83
N PHE A 68 14.66 -13.35 8.51
CA PHE A 68 14.51 -13.15 9.95
C PHE A 68 15.06 -14.31 10.79
N SER A 69 15.68 -15.32 10.17
CA SER A 69 16.16 -16.55 10.83
C SER A 69 15.09 -17.22 11.71
N VAL A 70 13.86 -17.30 11.19
CA VAL A 70 12.73 -17.93 11.87
C VAL A 70 11.91 -18.80 10.92
N THR A 71 11.08 -19.67 11.50
CA THR A 71 10.22 -20.55 10.70
C THR A 71 9.15 -19.76 9.95
N ARG A 72 8.69 -20.33 8.83
CA ARG A 72 7.54 -19.85 8.06
C ARG A 72 6.31 -19.58 8.94
N GLU A 73 5.99 -20.53 9.83
CA GLU A 73 4.84 -20.39 10.73
C GLU A 73 5.03 -19.23 11.72
N ARG A 74 6.27 -18.96 12.15
CA ARG A 74 6.54 -17.80 13.00
C ARG A 74 6.25 -16.49 12.28
N ILE A 75 6.60 -16.38 11.00
CA ILE A 75 6.24 -15.19 10.19
C ILE A 75 4.73 -15.07 10.05
N ARG A 76 4.02 -16.18 9.78
CA ARG A 76 2.55 -16.19 9.68
C ARG A 76 1.89 -15.68 10.97
N GLN A 77 2.39 -16.08 12.13
CA GLN A 77 1.90 -15.61 13.43
C GLN A 77 2.15 -14.10 13.62
N ILE A 78 3.34 -13.60 13.25
CA ILE A 78 3.67 -12.18 13.34
C ILE A 78 2.75 -11.37 12.42
N GLU A 79 2.53 -11.82 11.19
CA GLU A 79 1.62 -11.21 10.22
C GLU A 79 0.19 -11.13 10.77
N ALA A 80 -0.37 -12.25 11.24
CA ALA A 80 -1.70 -12.30 11.82
C ALA A 80 -1.84 -11.36 13.04
N LYS A 81 -0.83 -11.32 13.90
CA LYS A 81 -0.80 -10.43 15.06
C LYS A 81 -0.75 -8.95 14.65
N ALA A 82 0.06 -8.60 13.66
CA ALA A 82 0.18 -7.24 13.15
C ALA A 82 -1.11 -6.78 12.49
N LEU A 83 -1.71 -7.61 11.61
CA LEU A 83 -3.01 -7.33 10.99
C LEU A 83 -4.12 -7.14 12.02
N ARG A 84 -4.13 -7.95 13.09
CA ARG A 84 -5.08 -7.78 14.21
C ARG A 84 -4.93 -6.40 14.87
N LYS A 85 -3.70 -5.92 15.08
CA LYS A 85 -3.46 -4.57 15.62
C LYS A 85 -3.92 -3.48 14.66
N LEU A 86 -3.66 -3.64 13.35
CA LEU A 86 -4.08 -2.69 12.33
C LEU A 86 -5.60 -2.59 12.18
N LYS A 87 -6.33 -3.69 12.39
CA LYS A 87 -7.81 -3.72 12.37
C LYS A 87 -8.44 -2.92 13.52
N HIS A 88 -7.72 -2.66 14.61
CA HIS A 88 -8.26 -1.91 15.74
C HIS A 88 -8.69 -0.48 15.33
N PRO A 89 -9.86 0.03 15.77
CA PRO A 89 -10.42 1.31 15.31
C PRO A 89 -9.47 2.51 15.42
N SER A 90 -8.58 2.53 16.42
CA SER A 90 -7.59 3.60 16.58
C SER A 90 -6.62 3.73 15.41
N ARG A 91 -6.37 2.63 14.68
CA ARG A 91 -5.47 2.59 13.51
C ARG A 91 -6.26 2.48 12.20
N SER A 92 -7.27 1.63 12.15
CA SER A 92 -8.05 1.37 10.94
C SER A 92 -8.85 2.57 10.45
N ARG A 93 -9.29 3.49 11.33
CA ARG A 93 -10.00 4.72 10.91
C ARG A 93 -9.20 5.56 9.90
N LYS A 94 -7.86 5.61 10.03
CA LYS A 94 -6.99 6.36 9.12
C LYS A 94 -6.91 5.75 7.72
N LEU A 95 -7.16 4.44 7.60
CA LEU A 95 -7.11 3.72 6.33
C LEU A 95 -8.50 3.51 5.73
N ARG A 96 -9.56 3.55 6.55
CA ARG A 96 -10.94 3.35 6.11
C ARG A 96 -11.41 4.43 5.13
N SER A 97 -10.90 5.66 5.23
CA SER A 97 -11.23 6.74 4.30
C SER A 97 -10.70 6.52 2.87
N PHE A 98 -9.88 5.48 2.64
CA PHE A 98 -9.43 5.08 1.30
C PHE A 98 -10.21 3.88 0.75
N LEU A 99 -11.18 3.36 1.50
CA LEU A 99 -12.02 2.24 1.09
C LEU A 99 -13.41 2.72 0.64
N ASP A 100 -13.53 3.97 0.19
CA ASP A 100 -14.81 4.52 -0.28
C ASP A 100 -15.41 3.59 -1.36
N ASN A 101 -16.68 3.20 -1.12
CA ASN A 101 -17.51 2.38 -2.00
C ASN A 101 -18.14 3.23 -3.11
#